data_AF-M1UAR2-F1
#
_entry.id   AF-M1UAR2-F1
#
_cell.length_a   1.000
_cell.length_b   1.000
_cell.length_c   1.000
_cell.angle_alpha   90.00
_cell.angle_beta   90.00
_cell.angle_gamma   90.00
#
_symmetry.space_group_name_H-M   'P 1'
#
loop_
_entity.id
_entity.type
_entity.pdbx_description
1 polymer ?
#
loop_
_entity_poly.entity_id
_entity_poly.type
_entity_poly.pdbx_seq_one_letter_code
_entity_poly.pdbx_strand_id
1 'polypeptide(L)'
;KATSRRNDDPAHASRPFDRDRDGFVMGEGGAVLILEEIESAFARGSHIYCEVAGYATRGNAYHMTGLRPEAYAMTEAILDAMRQAEIKPEDVDYVNAHGSGTKQNDRHETGAYKKTLGQHAYNVQISSIKSMVGHSLGGIGAIEMAACALAIDTGIVPPTANWENPDPECDLNYTPNVAVRKQVDVALSTA
;
A
#
# COMPACT_ATOMS: atom_id res chain seq x y z
N LYS A 1 -15.72 3.30 -14.72
CA LYS A 1 -16.44 3.51 -13.44
C LYS A 1 -15.53 3.03 -12.33
N ALA A 2 -15.41 3.77 -11.24
CA ALA A 2 -14.36 3.53 -10.24
C ALA A 2 -14.79 2.58 -9.13
N THR A 3 -16.08 2.51 -8.81
CA THR A 3 -16.63 1.62 -7.78
C THR A 3 -16.99 0.24 -8.35
N SER A 4 -16.88 -0.79 -7.51
CA SER A 4 -17.33 -2.15 -7.82
C SER A 4 -18.82 -2.18 -8.15
N ARG A 5 -19.23 -3.15 -8.99
CA ARG A 5 -20.64 -3.39 -9.36
C ARG A 5 -21.22 -4.61 -8.66
N ARG A 6 -20.42 -5.33 -7.87
CA ARG A 6 -20.81 -6.55 -7.12
C ARG A 6 -21.67 -6.20 -5.91
N ASN A 7 -22.91 -5.79 -6.17
CA ASN A 7 -23.91 -5.51 -5.13
C ASN A 7 -24.64 -6.77 -4.65
N ASP A 8 -24.61 -7.83 -5.47
CA ASP A 8 -25.16 -9.15 -5.19
C ASP A 8 -24.25 -9.99 -4.28
N ASP A 9 -22.95 -9.68 -4.26
CA ASP A 9 -21.97 -10.29 -3.36
C ASP A 9 -21.03 -9.23 -2.72
N PRO A 10 -21.55 -8.42 -1.77
CA PRO A 10 -20.78 -7.34 -1.16
C PRO A 10 -19.55 -7.81 -0.38
N ALA A 11 -19.61 -9.02 0.21
CA ALA A 11 -18.53 -9.57 1.03
C ALA A 11 -17.23 -9.77 0.22
N HIS A 12 -17.36 -10.09 -1.07
CA HIS A 12 -16.21 -10.31 -1.96
C HIS A 12 -15.99 -9.17 -2.97
N ALA A 13 -16.62 -8.02 -2.79
CA ALA A 13 -16.58 -6.93 -3.76
C ALA A 13 -15.21 -6.22 -3.83
N SER A 14 -14.58 -5.98 -2.67
CA SER A 14 -13.27 -5.33 -2.61
C SER A 14 -12.16 -6.37 -2.78
N ARG A 15 -11.57 -6.44 -3.98
CA ARG A 15 -10.58 -7.46 -4.37
C ARG A 15 -9.37 -6.87 -5.12
N PRO A 16 -8.52 -6.07 -4.45
CA PRO A 16 -7.31 -5.51 -5.04
C PRO A 16 -6.43 -6.59 -5.68
N PHE A 17 -5.88 -6.31 -6.86
CA PHE A 17 -4.98 -7.19 -7.63
C PHE A 17 -5.59 -8.52 -8.11
N ASP A 18 -6.85 -8.83 -7.81
CA ASP A 18 -7.55 -10.00 -8.33
C ASP A 18 -7.93 -9.78 -9.81
N ARG A 19 -7.79 -10.82 -10.65
CA ARG A 19 -8.14 -10.75 -12.09
C ARG A 19 -9.55 -10.21 -12.34
N ASP A 20 -10.50 -10.58 -11.48
CA ASP A 20 -11.92 -10.32 -11.63
C ASP A 20 -12.39 -9.07 -10.86
N ARG A 21 -11.45 -8.22 -10.44
CA ARG A 21 -11.71 -6.89 -9.86
C ARG A 21 -12.39 -5.95 -10.85
N ASP A 22 -13.31 -5.14 -10.33
CA ASP A 22 -14.12 -4.23 -11.14
C ASP A 22 -14.31 -2.83 -10.53
N GLY A 23 -13.61 -2.54 -9.42
CA GLY A 23 -13.58 -1.24 -8.77
C GLY A 23 -13.43 -1.33 -7.25
N PHE A 24 -13.35 -0.17 -6.60
CA PHE A 24 -13.28 -0.08 -5.15
C PHE A 24 -14.65 -0.17 -4.48
N VAL A 25 -14.66 -0.55 -3.21
CA VAL A 25 -15.81 -0.42 -2.30
C VAL A 25 -15.57 0.79 -1.40
N MET A 26 -16.56 1.67 -1.23
CA MET A 26 -16.43 2.80 -0.30
C MET A 26 -16.36 2.29 1.13
N GLY A 27 -15.41 2.81 1.90
CA GLY A 27 -15.27 2.56 3.32
C GLY A 27 -15.40 3.87 4.10
N GLU A 28 -15.61 3.75 5.40
CA GLU A 28 -15.53 4.88 6.33
C GLU A 28 -14.48 4.56 7.39
N GLY A 29 -13.80 5.59 7.87
CA GLY A 29 -12.79 5.44 8.92
C GLY A 29 -11.89 6.65 9.02
N GLY A 30 -11.16 6.72 10.12
CA GLY A 30 -10.14 7.71 10.35
C GLY A 30 -9.10 7.21 11.35
N ALA A 31 -7.91 7.78 11.26
CA ALA A 31 -6.83 7.57 12.20
C ALA A 31 -6.13 8.90 12.47
N VAL A 32 -5.52 9.03 13.65
CA VAL A 32 -4.71 10.20 14.01
C VAL A 32 -3.34 9.67 14.39
N LEU A 33 -2.32 10.29 13.78
CA LEU A 33 -0.92 9.99 14.06
C LEU A 33 -0.33 11.15 14.87
N ILE A 34 0.42 10.83 15.91
CA ILE A 34 1.16 11.82 16.70
C ILE A 34 2.64 11.64 16.35
N LEU A 35 3.23 12.68 15.78
CA LEU A 35 4.64 12.72 15.43
C LEU A 35 5.40 13.55 16.46
N GLU A 36 6.59 13.10 16.81
CA GLU A 36 7.51 13.72 17.77
C GLU A 36 8.94 13.46 17.31
N GLU A 37 9.86 14.36 17.67
CA GLU A 37 11.30 14.12 17.52
C GLU A 37 11.74 12.89 18.32
N ILE A 38 12.58 12.05 17.71
CA ILE A 38 12.92 10.73 18.26
C ILE A 38 13.63 10.84 19.62
N GLU A 39 14.48 11.85 19.80
CA GLU A 39 15.18 12.12 21.07
C GLU A 39 14.21 12.47 22.20
N SER A 40 13.15 13.24 21.89
CA SER A 40 12.13 13.60 22.89
C SER A 40 11.31 12.38 23.29
N ALA A 41 10.91 11.54 22.30
CA ALA A 41 10.19 10.30 22.55
C ALA A 41 11.01 9.34 23.43
N PHE A 42 12.31 9.21 23.17
CA PHE A 42 13.22 8.45 24.02
C PHE A 42 13.38 9.04 25.42
N ALA A 43 13.56 10.35 25.55
CA ALA A 43 13.75 11.01 26.84
C ALA A 43 12.58 10.81 27.81
N ARG A 44 11.35 10.73 27.29
CA ARG A 44 10.15 10.45 28.08
C ARG A 44 9.74 8.96 28.13
N GLY A 45 10.51 8.07 27.50
CA GLY A 45 10.23 6.63 27.47
C GLY A 45 8.92 6.27 26.78
N SER A 46 8.55 7.00 25.72
CA SER A 46 7.34 6.69 24.94
C SER A 46 7.48 5.34 24.23
N HIS A 47 6.35 4.66 24.04
CA HIS A 47 6.27 3.64 23.00
C HIS A 47 6.34 4.31 21.62
N ILE A 48 7.22 3.79 20.77
CA ILE A 48 7.46 4.27 19.40
C ILE A 48 7.08 3.13 18.47
N TYR A 49 6.08 3.35 17.61
CA TYR A 49 5.63 2.33 16.65
C TYR A 49 6.59 2.22 15.45
N CYS A 50 7.00 3.35 14.90
CA CYS A 50 7.91 3.42 13.77
C CYS A 50 8.49 4.84 13.64
N GLU A 51 9.51 4.95 12.80
CA GLU A 51 10.06 6.23 12.31
C GLU A 51 9.48 6.54 10.92
N VAL A 52 9.22 7.81 10.62
CA VAL A 52 8.92 8.27 9.26
C VAL A 52 10.23 8.69 8.59
N ALA A 53 10.90 7.74 7.95
CA ALA A 53 12.24 7.96 7.38
C ALA A 53 12.24 8.77 6.06
N GLY A 54 11.11 8.85 5.36
CA GLY A 54 11.01 9.63 4.11
C GLY A 54 9.59 9.71 3.58
N TYR A 55 9.30 10.74 2.77
CA TYR A 55 8.00 10.92 2.13
C TYR A 55 8.13 11.65 0.80
N ALA A 56 7.18 11.44 -0.11
CA ALA A 56 7.15 12.19 -1.36
C ALA A 56 5.73 12.27 -1.93
N THR A 57 5.45 13.38 -2.62
CA THR A 57 4.20 13.59 -3.35
C THR A 57 4.51 14.08 -4.75
N ARG A 58 3.86 13.51 -5.77
CA ARG A 58 4.04 13.94 -7.16
C ARG A 58 2.70 14.05 -7.89
N GLY A 59 2.60 15.02 -8.80
CA GLY A 59 1.45 15.20 -9.67
C GLY A 59 1.61 14.48 -11.00
N ASN A 60 0.63 13.67 -11.40
CA ASN A 60 0.67 12.92 -12.67
C ASN A 60 0.54 13.81 -13.93
N ALA A 61 -0.13 14.97 -13.82
CA ALA A 61 -0.29 15.97 -14.89
C ALA A 61 -0.57 15.37 -16.28
N TYR A 62 -1.46 14.38 -16.35
CA TYR A 62 -1.76 13.61 -17.56
C TYR A 62 -3.23 13.65 -17.90
N HIS A 63 -4.05 13.28 -16.93
CA HIS A 63 -5.50 13.23 -17.05
C HIS A 63 -6.12 13.42 -15.66
N MET A 64 -7.35 13.95 -15.60
CA MET A 64 -8.03 14.26 -14.34
C MET A 64 -8.16 13.04 -13.40
N THR A 65 -8.38 11.84 -13.97
CA THR A 65 -8.50 10.58 -13.22
C THR A 65 -7.70 9.43 -13.83
N GLY A 66 -7.00 9.69 -14.93
CA GLY A 66 -6.34 8.64 -15.72
C GLY A 66 -4.87 8.57 -15.35
N LEU A 67 -4.31 7.37 -15.36
CA LEU A 67 -2.93 7.11 -15.03
C LEU A 67 -2.12 6.84 -16.30
N ARG A 68 -0.89 7.36 -16.34
CA ARG A 68 0.08 7.04 -17.40
C ARG A 68 0.44 5.55 -17.33
N PRO A 69 0.48 4.81 -18.45
CA PRO A 69 0.91 3.40 -18.45
C PRO A 69 2.30 3.19 -17.84
N GLU A 70 3.19 4.18 -17.95
CA GLU A 70 4.57 4.07 -17.51
C GLU A 70 4.77 4.27 -16.01
N ALA A 71 3.73 4.60 -15.23
CA ALA A 71 3.84 4.78 -13.78
C ALA A 71 4.93 5.75 -13.29
N TYR A 72 5.29 6.73 -14.11
CA TYR A 72 6.42 7.64 -13.86
C TYR A 72 6.28 8.42 -12.54
N ALA A 73 5.15 9.08 -12.31
CA ALA A 73 4.96 9.91 -11.11
C ALA A 73 5.03 9.10 -9.81
N MET A 74 4.48 7.88 -9.79
CA MET A 74 4.56 6.98 -8.63
C MET A 74 5.97 6.42 -8.46
N THR A 75 6.61 5.98 -9.55
CA THR A 75 8.00 5.49 -9.54
C THR A 75 8.92 6.54 -8.92
N GLU A 76 8.86 7.78 -9.39
CA GLU A 76 9.70 8.86 -8.90
C GLU A 76 9.35 9.29 -7.46
N ALA A 77 8.10 9.13 -7.02
CA ALA A 77 7.73 9.42 -5.63
C ALA A 77 8.32 8.37 -4.68
N ILE A 78 8.22 7.08 -5.02
CA ILE A 78 8.83 6.00 -4.24
C ILE A 78 10.34 6.17 -4.18
N LEU A 79 11.01 6.46 -5.31
CA LEU A 79 12.45 6.70 -5.34
C LEU A 79 12.88 7.92 -4.50
N ASP A 80 12.10 9.01 -4.51
CA ASP A 80 12.37 10.18 -3.66
C ASP A 80 12.27 9.84 -2.17
N ALA A 81 11.23 9.12 -1.76
CA ALA A 81 11.03 8.73 -0.37
C ALA A 81 12.14 7.77 0.10
N MET A 82 12.50 6.78 -0.71
CA MET A 82 13.59 5.85 -0.41
C MET A 82 14.94 6.57 -0.33
N ARG A 83 15.21 7.55 -1.21
CA ARG A 83 16.44 8.36 -1.15
C ARG A 83 16.54 9.18 0.12
N GLN A 84 15.45 9.80 0.57
CA GLN A 84 15.43 10.55 1.84
C GLN A 84 15.73 9.63 3.03
N ALA A 85 15.19 8.42 2.99
CA ALA A 85 15.37 7.40 4.03
C ALA A 85 16.71 6.65 3.96
N GLU A 86 17.53 6.91 2.92
CA GLU A 86 18.76 6.14 2.62
C GLU A 86 18.52 4.61 2.49
N ILE A 87 17.32 4.23 2.05
CA ILE A 87 16.85 2.85 1.92
C ILE A 87 17.09 2.33 0.49
N LYS A 88 17.60 1.11 0.37
CA LYS A 88 17.74 0.41 -0.91
C LYS A 88 16.50 -0.45 -1.19
N PRO A 89 16.27 -0.84 -2.45
CA PRO A 89 15.21 -1.77 -2.82
C PRO A 89 15.10 -3.00 -1.91
N GLU A 90 16.23 -3.66 -1.67
CA GLU A 90 16.34 -4.90 -0.88
C GLU A 90 16.01 -4.75 0.61
N ASP A 91 16.03 -3.52 1.13
CA ASP A 91 15.72 -3.24 2.53
C ASP A 91 14.20 -3.19 2.77
N VAL A 92 13.37 -3.07 1.72
CA VAL A 92 11.91 -2.98 1.87
C VAL A 92 11.32 -4.35 2.18
N ASP A 93 10.69 -4.51 3.35
CA ASP A 93 10.11 -5.77 3.79
C ASP A 93 8.64 -5.97 3.40
N TYR A 94 7.91 -4.86 3.32
CA TYR A 94 6.48 -4.84 3.13
C TYR A 94 6.06 -3.61 2.32
N VAL A 95 5.15 -3.79 1.36
CA VAL A 95 4.48 -2.71 0.64
C VAL A 95 2.99 -2.73 1.00
N ASN A 96 2.53 -1.66 1.65
CA ASN A 96 1.11 -1.35 1.76
C ASN A 96 0.68 -0.58 0.52
N ALA A 97 0.04 -1.28 -0.40
CA ALA A 97 -0.37 -0.73 -1.67
C ALA A 97 -1.65 0.09 -1.53
N HIS A 98 -1.78 1.16 -2.32
CA HIS A 98 -3.05 1.85 -2.45
C HIS A 98 -4.13 0.86 -2.94
N GLY A 99 -3.84 -0.03 -3.89
CA GLY A 99 -4.62 -1.24 -4.16
C GLY A 99 -6.13 -0.99 -4.23
N SER A 100 -6.56 -0.12 -5.13
CA SER A 100 -7.96 0.30 -5.22
C SER A 100 -8.91 -0.82 -5.67
N GLY A 101 -8.42 -1.90 -6.29
CA GLY A 101 -9.28 -2.88 -6.96
C GLY A 101 -9.78 -2.39 -8.33
N THR A 102 -9.22 -1.29 -8.84
CA THR A 102 -9.43 -0.87 -10.22
C THR A 102 -8.32 -1.42 -11.11
N LYS A 103 -8.68 -1.90 -12.30
CA LYS A 103 -7.70 -2.49 -13.23
C LYS A 103 -6.56 -1.53 -13.58
N GLN A 104 -6.87 -0.25 -13.78
CA GLN A 104 -5.86 0.74 -14.16
C GLN A 104 -4.88 1.02 -13.01
N ASN A 105 -5.36 1.22 -11.78
CA ASN A 105 -4.50 1.54 -10.65
C ASN A 105 -3.62 0.37 -10.25
N ASP A 106 -4.20 -0.81 -10.11
CA ASP A 106 -3.48 -1.97 -9.61
C ASP A 106 -2.34 -2.37 -10.58
N ARG A 107 -2.55 -2.23 -11.90
CA ARG A 107 -1.49 -2.40 -12.91
C ARG A 107 -0.43 -1.29 -12.84
N HIS A 108 -0.86 -0.06 -12.61
CA HIS A 108 0.04 1.09 -12.49
C HIS A 108 0.97 0.94 -11.27
N GLU A 109 0.43 0.53 -10.13
CA GLU A 109 1.19 0.22 -8.91
C GLU A 109 2.17 -0.91 -9.14
N THR A 110 1.70 -2.03 -9.72
CA THR A 110 2.55 -3.17 -10.10
C THR A 110 3.75 -2.71 -10.94
N GLY A 111 3.48 -1.88 -11.96
CA GLY A 111 4.51 -1.31 -12.82
C GLY A 111 5.48 -0.39 -12.09
N ALA A 112 5.00 0.44 -11.15
CA ALA A 112 5.84 1.30 -10.33
C ALA A 112 6.77 0.47 -9.43
N TYR A 113 6.23 -0.52 -8.71
CA TYR A 113 7.02 -1.37 -7.80
C TYR A 113 8.13 -2.12 -8.54
N LYS A 114 7.86 -2.65 -9.74
CA LYS A 114 8.88 -3.29 -10.57
C LYS A 114 10.01 -2.32 -10.95
N LYS A 115 9.69 -1.05 -11.22
CA LYS A 115 10.68 -0.04 -11.59
C LYS A 115 11.50 0.45 -10.40
N THR A 116 10.90 0.49 -9.22
CA THR A 116 11.54 1.04 -8.01
C THR A 116 12.32 -0.03 -7.26
N LEU A 117 11.74 -1.23 -7.10
CA LEU A 117 12.32 -2.32 -6.32
C LEU A 117 13.08 -3.34 -7.18
N GLY A 118 13.01 -3.23 -8.51
CA GLY A 118 13.68 -4.14 -9.44
C GLY A 118 13.26 -5.59 -9.20
N GLN A 119 14.23 -6.50 -9.09
CA GLN A 119 13.95 -7.92 -8.85
C GLN A 119 13.32 -8.18 -7.47
N HIS A 120 13.58 -7.31 -6.49
CA HIS A 120 13.04 -7.46 -5.14
C HIS A 120 11.51 -7.29 -5.09
N ALA A 121 10.92 -6.59 -6.08
CA ALA A 121 9.47 -6.46 -6.21
C ALA A 121 8.72 -7.81 -6.21
N TYR A 122 9.37 -8.87 -6.71
CA TYR A 122 8.77 -10.22 -6.77
C TYR A 122 8.90 -11.00 -5.46
N ASN A 123 9.70 -10.52 -4.51
CA ASN A 123 9.95 -11.19 -3.24
C ASN A 123 9.29 -10.47 -2.06
N VAL A 124 9.22 -9.13 -2.09
CA VAL A 124 8.61 -8.32 -1.05
C VAL A 124 7.12 -8.66 -0.88
N GLN A 125 6.63 -8.69 0.35
CA GLN A 125 5.20 -8.91 0.61
C GLN A 125 4.42 -7.64 0.25
N ILE A 126 3.32 -7.78 -0.49
CA ILE A 126 2.46 -6.67 -0.89
C ILE A 126 1.03 -6.94 -0.47
N SER A 127 0.39 -5.99 0.20
CA SER A 127 -1.04 -6.13 0.51
C SER A 127 -1.80 -4.83 0.27
N SER A 128 -3.13 -4.92 0.23
CA SER A 128 -3.98 -3.75 0.36
C SER A 128 -5.10 -3.98 1.37
N ILE A 129 -5.06 -3.19 2.45
CA ILE A 129 -6.05 -3.26 3.51
C ILE A 129 -7.44 -2.79 3.09
N LYS A 130 -7.56 -2.09 1.94
CA LYS A 130 -8.85 -1.68 1.36
C LYS A 130 -9.75 -2.86 1.03
N SER A 131 -9.18 -4.05 0.86
CA SER A 131 -9.93 -5.31 0.76
C SER A 131 -10.78 -5.61 2.01
N MET A 132 -10.36 -5.15 3.19
CA MET A 132 -11.02 -5.41 4.48
C MET A 132 -11.79 -4.19 5.02
N VAL A 133 -11.26 -2.97 4.82
CA VAL A 133 -11.84 -1.74 5.40
C VAL A 133 -12.47 -0.79 4.37
N GLY A 134 -12.39 -1.14 3.08
CA GLY A 134 -12.86 -0.29 1.99
C GLY A 134 -11.97 0.93 1.74
N HIS A 135 -12.39 1.75 0.79
CA HIS A 135 -11.71 2.96 0.35
C HIS A 135 -12.28 4.18 1.09
N SER A 136 -11.58 4.64 2.14
CA SER A 136 -12.01 5.70 3.07
C SER A 136 -11.82 7.13 2.57
N LEU A 137 -11.52 7.32 1.29
CA LEU A 137 -11.30 8.61 0.65
C LEU A 137 -10.29 9.47 1.43
N GLY A 138 -10.75 10.53 2.10
CA GLY A 138 -9.87 11.42 2.88
C GLY A 138 -9.16 10.75 4.06
N GLY A 139 -9.64 9.60 4.53
CA GLY A 139 -9.04 8.86 5.64
C GLY A 139 -7.89 7.92 5.25
N ILE A 140 -7.65 7.69 3.95
CA ILE A 140 -6.77 6.63 3.44
C ILE A 140 -5.35 6.74 4.02
N GLY A 141 -4.72 7.92 3.86
CA GLY A 141 -3.31 8.10 4.25
C GLY A 141 -3.06 7.79 5.73
N ALA A 142 -3.92 8.28 6.63
CA ALA A 142 -3.73 8.05 8.06
C ALA A 142 -3.97 6.59 8.46
N ILE A 143 -5.00 5.93 7.90
CA ILE A 143 -5.31 4.54 8.20
C ILE A 143 -4.21 3.60 7.68
N GLU A 144 -3.71 3.84 6.47
CA GLU A 144 -2.67 3.01 5.88
C GLU A 144 -1.30 3.20 6.55
N MET A 145 -0.99 4.42 6.99
CA MET A 145 0.18 4.65 7.83
C MET A 145 0.07 3.97 9.19
N ALA A 146 -1.11 3.98 9.83
CA ALA A 146 -1.34 3.23 11.06
C ALA A 146 -1.18 1.71 10.85
N ALA A 147 -1.66 1.18 9.72
CA ALA A 147 -1.47 -0.22 9.38
C ALA A 147 0.01 -0.59 9.16
N CYS A 148 0.79 0.26 8.49
CA CYS A 148 2.24 0.06 8.36
C CYS A 148 2.95 0.08 9.72
N ALA A 149 2.63 1.06 10.57
CA ALA A 149 3.19 1.18 11.91
C ALA A 149 2.89 -0.07 12.77
N LEU A 150 1.66 -0.58 12.70
CA LEU A 150 1.27 -1.82 13.37
C LEU A 150 1.93 -3.06 12.77
N ALA A 151 2.16 -3.09 11.45
CA ALA A 151 2.87 -4.19 10.81
C ALA A 151 4.33 -4.30 11.30
N ILE A 152 5.00 -3.15 11.46
CA ILE A 152 6.34 -3.04 12.05
C ILE A 152 6.32 -3.50 13.51
N ASP A 153 5.44 -2.92 14.33
CA ASP A 153 5.36 -3.21 15.77
C ASP A 153 5.01 -4.66 16.09
N THR A 154 4.09 -5.26 15.31
CA THR A 154 3.56 -6.60 15.61
C THR A 154 4.20 -7.73 14.81
N GLY A 155 4.97 -7.41 13.77
CA GLY A 155 5.55 -8.39 12.85
C GLY A 155 4.49 -9.16 12.05
N ILE A 156 3.41 -8.47 11.65
CA ILE A 156 2.30 -9.06 10.89
C ILE A 156 2.04 -8.22 9.64
N VAL A 157 2.23 -8.84 8.48
CA VAL A 157 1.76 -8.31 7.20
C VAL A 157 0.28 -8.66 7.04
N PRO A 158 -0.62 -7.67 6.90
CA PRO A 158 -2.04 -7.93 6.74
C PRO A 158 -2.33 -8.60 5.38
N PRO A 159 -3.44 -9.36 5.28
CA PRO A 159 -3.82 -9.97 4.02
C PRO A 159 -4.48 -8.96 3.09
N THR A 160 -4.47 -9.27 1.80
CA THR A 160 -5.46 -8.81 0.84
C THR A 160 -6.61 -9.81 0.83
N ALA A 161 -7.75 -9.44 1.40
CA ALA A 161 -8.96 -10.26 1.36
C ALA A 161 -9.53 -10.36 -0.06
N ASN A 162 -10.36 -11.39 -0.29
CA ASN A 162 -11.12 -11.61 -1.53
C ASN A 162 -10.25 -11.80 -2.78
N TRP A 163 -8.96 -12.10 -2.61
CA TRP A 163 -8.05 -12.41 -3.71
C TRP A 163 -8.06 -13.92 -3.96
N GLU A 164 -8.65 -14.33 -5.08
CA GLU A 164 -8.88 -15.74 -5.41
C GLU A 164 -8.21 -16.12 -6.74
N ASN A 165 -8.16 -15.16 -7.66
CA ASN A 165 -7.72 -15.35 -9.03
C ASN A 165 -6.51 -14.44 -9.32
N PRO A 166 -5.30 -15.00 -9.41
CA PRO A 166 -4.12 -14.24 -9.81
C PRO A 166 -4.32 -13.56 -11.16
N ASP A 167 -4.01 -12.26 -11.24
CA ASP A 167 -3.99 -11.51 -12.50
C ASP A 167 -2.58 -11.58 -13.11
N PRO A 168 -2.40 -12.08 -14.34
CA PRO A 168 -1.08 -12.08 -14.98
C PRO A 168 -0.49 -10.67 -15.21
N GLU A 169 -1.30 -9.61 -15.16
CA GLU A 169 -0.83 -8.22 -15.22
C GLU A 169 -0.46 -7.64 -13.83
N CYS A 170 -0.75 -8.38 -12.75
CA CYS A 170 -0.36 -8.10 -11.37
C CYS A 170 0.27 -9.37 -10.78
N ASP A 171 1.55 -9.59 -11.09
CA ASP A 171 2.31 -10.83 -10.93
C ASP A 171 3.36 -10.77 -9.79
N LEU A 172 3.18 -9.86 -8.84
CA LEU A 172 4.06 -9.72 -7.67
C LEU A 172 3.60 -10.60 -6.49
N ASN A 173 4.40 -10.64 -5.43
CA ASN A 173 4.11 -11.41 -4.22
C ASN A 173 3.07 -10.71 -3.34
N TYR A 174 1.82 -10.69 -3.80
CA TYR A 174 0.69 -10.25 -3.00
C TYR A 174 0.41 -11.24 -1.86
N THR A 175 -0.12 -10.77 -0.74
CA THR A 175 -0.45 -11.57 0.45
C THR A 175 -1.94 -11.97 0.44
N PRO A 176 -2.36 -13.13 -0.12
CA PRO A 176 -3.77 -13.44 -0.29
C PRO A 176 -4.42 -14.06 0.94
N ASN A 177 -5.55 -13.48 1.38
CA ASN A 177 -6.52 -13.99 2.37
C ASN A 177 -6.02 -14.27 3.80
N VAL A 178 -4.75 -14.61 3.98
CA VAL A 178 -4.15 -14.99 5.26
C VAL A 178 -2.97 -14.08 5.55
N ALA A 179 -2.98 -13.47 6.74
CA ALA A 179 -1.88 -12.62 7.19
C ALA A 179 -0.58 -13.42 7.28
N VAL A 180 0.55 -12.76 7.03
CA VAL A 180 1.88 -13.39 7.12
C VAL A 180 2.60 -12.82 8.34
N ARG A 181 3.02 -13.70 9.26
CA ARG A 181 3.91 -13.30 10.35
C ARG A 181 5.35 -13.24 9.85
N LYS A 182 5.94 -12.05 9.87
CA LYS A 182 7.31 -11.76 9.45
C LYS A 182 7.79 -10.51 10.19
N GLN A 183 9.05 -10.47 10.59
CA GLN A 183 9.66 -9.21 11.00
C GLN A 183 9.59 -8.20 9.85
N VAL A 184 9.12 -6.99 10.14
CA VAL A 184 9.01 -5.89 9.19
C VAL A 184 9.83 -4.74 9.77
N ASP A 185 10.98 -4.45 9.18
CA ASP A 185 11.81 -3.32 9.59
C ASP A 185 11.52 -2.09 8.71
N VAL A 186 11.22 -2.31 7.43
CA VAL A 186 10.87 -1.23 6.49
C VAL A 186 9.53 -1.52 5.78
N ALA A 187 8.56 -0.65 6.02
CA ALA A 187 7.28 -0.66 5.32
C ALA A 187 7.17 0.54 4.35
N LEU A 188 6.84 0.29 3.08
CA LEU A 188 6.55 1.31 2.08
C LEU A 188 5.02 1.46 1.93
N SER A 189 4.49 2.64 2.22
CA SER A 189 3.09 2.98 1.93
C SER A 189 2.99 3.77 0.62
N THR A 190 1.99 3.45 -0.22
CA THR A 190 1.71 4.18 -1.47
C THR A 190 0.30 4.78 -1.53
N ALA A 191 -0.34 4.87 -0.37
CA ALA A 191 -1.70 5.33 -0.11
C ALA A 191 -2.02 6.75 -0.59
#